data_AF-A0A1R1ES85-F1
#
_entry.id   AF-A0A1R1ES85-F1
#
_cell.length_a   1.000
_cell.length_b   1.000
_cell.length_c   1.000
_cell.angle_alpha   90.00
_cell.angle_beta   90.00
_cell.angle_gamma   90.00
#
_symmetry.space_group_name_H-M   'P 1'
#
loop_
_entity.id
_entity.type
_entity.pdbx_description
1 polymer ?
#
loop_
_entity_poly.entity_id
_entity_poly.type
_entity_poly.pdbx_seq_one_letter_code
_entity_poly.pdbx_strand_id
1 'polypeptide(L)' 'MPKKKLFSEETMTIDNCQCVYCGHVFNGRSACNGDMDRQTVTCPKCRKLMFVSISVEYTCTPIED' A
#
# COMPACT_ATOMS: atom_id res chain seq x y z
N MET A 1 -16.81 -14.27 -27.09
CA MET A 1 -15.55 -13.56 -26.78
C MET A 1 -14.83 -14.33 -25.68
N PRO A 2 -13.63 -14.89 -25.90
CA PRO A 2 -12.94 -15.68 -24.89
C PRO A 2 -12.36 -14.75 -23.81
N LYS A 3 -12.69 -15.02 -22.55
CA LYS A 3 -12.15 -14.31 -21.38
C LYS A 3 -10.68 -14.70 -21.19
N LYS A 4 -9.76 -13.74 -21.20
CA LYS A 4 -8.34 -13.97 -20.89
C LYS A 4 -8.22 -14.51 -19.45
N LYS A 5 -7.59 -15.67 -19.27
CA LYS A 5 -7.18 -16.18 -17.95
C LYS A 5 -6.03 -15.32 -17.43
N LEU A 6 -6.17 -14.77 -16.22
CA LEU A 6 -5.06 -14.18 -15.47
C LEU A 6 -4.27 -15.33 -14.82
N PHE A 7 -3.00 -15.45 -15.15
CA PHE A 7 -2.05 -16.31 -14.44
C PHE A 7 -1.39 -15.49 -13.33
N SER A 8 -1.32 -16.01 -12.10
CA SER A 8 -0.32 -15.58 -11.13
C SER A 8 -0.19 -16.64 -10.03
N GLU A 9 0.98 -17.27 -9.91
CA GLU A 9 1.26 -18.15 -8.77
C GLU A 9 1.55 -17.36 -7.49
N GLU A 10 1.87 -16.05 -7.55
CA GLU A 10 1.97 -15.17 -6.38
C GLU A 10 1.51 -13.72 -6.65
N THR A 11 0.78 -13.14 -5.67
CA THR A 11 0.45 -11.71 -5.58
C THR A 11 0.44 -11.28 -4.12
N MET A 12 1.12 -10.18 -3.76
CA MET A 12 0.98 -9.57 -2.44
C MET A 12 0.88 -8.05 -2.55
N THR A 13 -0.15 -7.45 -1.94
CA THR A 13 -0.33 -6.00 -1.84
C THR A 13 -0.95 -5.64 -0.49
N ILE A 14 -0.16 -5.11 0.44
CA ILE A 14 -0.67 -4.48 1.66
C ILE A 14 0.05 -3.14 1.89
N ASP A 15 -0.60 -2.05 1.50
CA ASP A 15 -0.17 -0.66 1.79
C ASP A 15 -1.03 -0.08 2.92
N ASN A 16 -0.99 -0.64 4.12
CA ASN A 16 -1.73 -0.10 5.27
C ASN A 16 -0.81 0.68 6.21
N CYS A 17 -1.22 1.90 6.58
CA CYS A 17 -0.63 2.64 7.68
C CYS A 17 -1.43 2.41 8.95
N GLN A 18 -0.75 2.24 10.08
CA GLN A 18 -1.38 2.26 11.40
C GLN A 18 -0.98 3.54 12.14
N CYS A 19 -1.97 4.29 12.62
CA CYS A 19 -1.73 5.50 13.39
C CYS A 19 -1.11 5.18 14.75
N VAL A 20 0.10 5.69 15.02
CA VAL A 20 0.82 5.53 16.30
C VAL A 20 0.09 6.15 17.50
N TYR A 21 -0.88 7.05 17.28
CA TYR A 21 -1.60 7.73 18.35
C TYR A 21 -2.94 7.10 18.73
N CYS A 22 -3.65 6.49 17.78
CA CYS A 22 -5.01 5.99 18.01
C CYS A 22 -5.25 4.57 17.50
N GLY A 23 -4.21 3.91 16.96
CA GLY A 23 -4.27 2.54 16.46
C GLY A 23 -5.09 2.34 15.19
N HIS A 24 -5.71 3.40 14.65
CA HIS A 24 -6.53 3.31 13.43
C HIS A 24 -5.67 2.92 12.22
N VAL A 25 -6.10 1.86 11.53
CA VAL A 25 -5.49 1.38 10.29
C VAL A 25 -6.19 2.02 9.09
N PHE A 26 -5.42 2.55 8.15
CA PHE A 26 -5.92 3.25 6.96
C PHE A 26 -5.00 3.00 5.75
N ASN A 27 -5.51 3.28 4.55
CA ASN A 27 -4.79 3.06 3.30
C ASN A 27 -3.58 4.01 3.19
N GLY A 28 -2.37 3.44 3.23
CA GLY A 28 -1.10 4.13 3.13
C GLY A 28 -0.85 4.72 1.74
N ARG A 29 -1.24 4.03 0.66
CA ARG A 29 -1.12 4.56 -0.72
C ARG A 29 -1.90 5.86 -0.89
N SER A 30 -3.16 5.89 -0.42
CA SER A 30 -3.99 7.10 -0.43
C SER A 30 -3.43 8.17 0.49
N ALA A 31 -2.90 7.81 1.66
CA ALA A 31 -2.31 8.75 2.60
C ALA A 31 -1.02 9.41 2.07
N CYS A 32 -0.23 8.67 1.29
CA CYS A 32 0.95 9.18 0.62
C CYS A 32 0.63 9.79 -0.76
N ASN A 33 -0.60 9.70 -1.27
CA ASN A 33 -0.97 10.15 -2.62
C ASN A 33 -0.07 9.55 -3.73
N GLY A 34 0.41 8.32 -3.53
CA GLY A 34 1.38 7.68 -4.44
C GLY A 34 2.78 8.30 -4.45
N ASP A 35 3.07 9.25 -3.56
CA ASP A 35 4.42 9.80 -3.34
C ASP A 35 5.25 8.81 -2.52
N MET A 36 6.23 8.20 -3.16
CA MET A 36 7.10 7.17 -2.58
C MET A 36 8.21 7.78 -1.70
N ASP A 37 8.43 9.09 -1.78
CA ASP A 37 9.39 9.83 -0.96
C ASP A 37 8.72 10.57 0.21
N ARG A 38 7.39 10.39 0.36
CA ARG A 38 6.61 11.01 1.42
C ARG A 38 7.17 10.62 2.78
N GLN A 39 7.58 11.62 3.57
CA GLN A 39 8.12 11.39 4.93
C GLN A 39 7.07 11.55 6.03
N THR A 40 5.91 12.15 5.72
CA THR A 40 4.86 12.38 6.72
C THR A 40 3.44 12.17 6.18
N VAL A 41 2.57 11.65 7.05
CA VAL A 41 1.13 11.45 6.79
C VAL A 41 0.28 11.94 7.96
N THR A 42 -0.97 12.29 7.68
CA THR A 42 -1.95 12.71 8.70
C THR A 42 -3.00 11.62 8.87
N CYS A 43 -3.24 11.19 10.12
CA CYS A 43 -4.28 10.18 10.38
C CYS A 43 -5.67 10.74 10.06
N PRO A 44 -6.50 10.04 9.26
CA PRO A 44 -7.84 10.52 8.91
C PRO A 44 -8.78 10.57 10.13
N LYS A 45 -8.56 9.73 11.15
CA LYS A 45 -9.40 9.64 12.36
C LYS A 45 -9.05 10.68 13.41
N CYS A 46 -7.78 10.73 13.84
CA CYS A 46 -7.37 11.60 14.95
C CYS A 46 -6.65 12.89 14.51
N ARG A 47 -6.46 13.08 13.19
CA ARG A 47 -5.90 14.30 12.57
C ARG A 47 -4.48 14.68 13.00
N LYS A 48 -3.77 13.81 13.71
CA LYS A 48 -2.36 14.01 14.09
C LYS A 48 -1.43 13.66 12.93
N LEU A 49 -0.37 14.44 12.79
CA LEU A 49 0.73 14.23 11.83
C LEU A 49 1.71 13.20 12.40
N MET A 50 2.25 12.32 11.57
CA MET A 50 3.30 11.36 11.95
C MET A 50 4.28 11.15 10.81
N PHE A 51 5.49 10.69 11.15
CA PHE A 51 6.43 10.19 10.16
C PHE A 51 5.90 8.88 9.56
N VAL A 52 6.13 8.71 8.27
CA VAL A 52 5.88 7.44 7.57
C VAL A 52 7.22 6.96 7.01
N SER A 53 7.48 5.66 7.16
CA SER A 53 8.54 4.98 6.43
C SER A 53 7.86 4.08 5.41
N ILE A 54 8.14 4.30 4.13
CA ILE A 54 7.56 3.53 3.04
C ILE A 54 8.55 2.42 2.70
N SER A 55 8.11 1.17 2.85
CA SER A 55 8.81 -0.01 2.37
C SER A 55 7.86 -0.71 1.41
N VAL A 56 8.28 -0.95 0.17
CA VAL A 56 7.43 -1.58 -0.82
C VAL A 56 8.08 -2.84 -1.34
N GLU A 57 7.30 -3.92 -1.35
CA GLU A 57 7.69 -5.21 -1.91
C GLU A 57 6.85 -5.46 -3.16
N TYR A 58 7.52 -5.72 -4.27
CA TYR A 58 6.89 -6.02 -5.56
C TYR A 58 7.48 -7.32 -6.09
N THR A 59 6.60 -8.29 -6.39
CA THR A 59 7.01 -9.58 -6.97
C THR A 59 6.16 -9.87 -8.21
N CYS A 60 6.83 -10.26 -9.29
CA CYS A 60 6.23 -10.58 -10.59
C CYS A 60 6.79 -11.90 -11.11
N THR A 61 5.95 -12.69 -11.79
CA THR A 61 6.31 -14.00 -12.36
C THR A 61 5.91 -14.11 -13.84
N PRO A 62 6.46 -15.10 -14.58
CA PRO A 62 6.38 -15.18 -16.05
C PRO A 62 4.96 -15.32 -16.62
N ILE A 63 4.81 -14.99 -17.91
CA ILE A 63 3.53 -15.04 -18.67
C ILE A 63 3.40 -16.30 -19.55
N GLU A 64 4.52 -16.89 -20.00
CA GLU A 64 4.54 -18.18 -20.71
C GLU A 64 5.51 -19.12 -19.98
N ASP A 65 5.17 -20.43 -20.00
CA ASP A 65 5.71 -21.49 -19.14
C ASP A 65 7.24 -21.64 -19.15
#